data_AF-A0A496SRZ9-F1
#
_entry.id   AF-A0A496SRZ9-F1
#
_cell.length_a   1.000
_cell.length_b   1.000
_cell.length_c   1.000
_cell.angle_alpha   90.00
_cell.angle_beta   90.00
_cell.angle_gamma   90.00
#
_symmetry.space_group_name_H-M   'P 1'
#
loop_
_entity.id
_entity.type
_entity.pdbx_description
1 polymer ?
#
loop_
_entity_poly.entity_id
_entity_poly.type
_entity_poly.pdbx_seq_one_letter_code
_entity_poly.pdbx_strand_id
1 'polypeptide(L)'
;ELDNLHENLTISTESEKESIRIETYVVDTSDKKSTHNLKSVYPVDFILGITNTLYNLGMREIEMSFGTEFPMRLSSLLHETGKVIYYIAPRIID
;
A
#
# COMPACT_ATOMS: atom_id res chain seq x y z
N GLU A 1 -0.90 -17.57 4.56
CA GLU A 1 -1.24 -16.85 3.31
C GLU A 1 -0.67 -15.42 3.25
N LEU A 2 -0.21 -14.81 4.35
CA LEU A 2 0.47 -13.50 4.33
C LEU A 2 1.98 -13.56 4.01
N ASP A 3 2.65 -14.69 4.23
CA ASP A 3 4.12 -14.74 4.27
C ASP A 3 4.80 -14.55 2.90
N ASN A 4 4.15 -14.91 1.78
CA ASN A 4 4.73 -14.78 0.44
C ASN A 4 4.70 -13.35 -0.13
N LEU A 5 3.95 -12.43 0.47
CA LEU A 5 3.88 -11.05 -0.01
C LEU A 5 5.14 -10.26 0.34
N HIS A 6 5.77 -10.60 1.47
CA HIS A 6 6.93 -9.88 2.00
C HIS A 6 8.20 -10.07 1.16
N GLU A 7 8.40 -11.24 0.56
CA GLU A 7 9.61 -11.53 -0.23
C GLU A 7 9.60 -10.89 -1.62
N ASN A 8 8.41 -10.58 -2.16
CA ASN A 8 8.24 -10.05 -3.51
C ASN A 8 7.86 -8.56 -3.55
N LEU A 9 7.84 -7.89 -2.39
CA LEU A 9 7.51 -6.48 -2.29
C LEU A 9 8.78 -5.63 -2.42
N THR A 10 9.03 -5.08 -3.61
CA THR A 10 10.08 -4.08 -3.78
C THR A 10 9.49 -2.69 -3.57
N ILE A 11 9.93 -2.01 -2.51
CA ILE A 11 9.65 -0.59 -2.26
C ILE A 11 10.91 0.20 -2.63
N SER A 12 10.83 1.00 -3.69
CA SER A 12 11.90 1.94 -4.07
C SER A 12 11.42 3.38 -3.97
N THR A 13 12.33 4.26 -3.54
CA THR A 13 12.16 5.72 -3.52
C THR A 13 13.02 6.30 -4.65
N GLU A 14 12.41 6.75 -5.75
CA GLU A 14 13.14 7.42 -6.84
C GLU A 14 13.19 8.95 -6.60
N SER A 15 14.40 9.51 -6.70
CA SER A 15 14.83 10.83 -6.18
C SER A 15 14.40 12.05 -7.02
N GLU A 16 13.61 11.92 -8.07
CA GLU A 16 13.17 13.08 -8.87
C GLU A 16 11.71 13.47 -8.65
N LYS A 17 10.91 12.58 -8.06
CA LYS A 17 9.53 12.82 -7.61
C LYS A 17 9.27 11.88 -6.44
N GLU A 18 9.34 12.34 -5.20
CA GLU A 18 9.19 11.52 -3.98
C GLU A 18 7.95 10.62 -4.05
N SER A 19 8.15 9.37 -4.49
CA SER A 19 7.09 8.41 -4.76
C SER A 19 7.51 7.01 -4.28
N ILE A 20 6.52 6.27 -3.78
CA ILE A 20 6.64 4.86 -3.43
C ILE A 20 6.17 4.05 -4.62
N ARG A 21 7.07 3.28 -5.23
CA ARG A 21 6.73 2.29 -6.25
C ARG A 21 6.56 0.93 -5.58
N ILE A 22 5.43 0.29 -5.86
CA ILE A 22 5.11 -1.06 -5.44
C ILE A 22 5.02 -1.92 -6.70
N GLU A 23 5.92 -2.88 -6.79
CA GLU A 23 5.92 -3.91 -7.84
C GLU A 23 5.96 -5.28 -7.16
N THR A 24 4.94 -6.10 -7.41
CA THR A 24 4.83 -7.44 -6.81
C THR A 24 4.09 -8.41 -7.72
N TYR A 25 4.46 -9.69 -7.66
CA TYR A 25 3.82 -10.75 -8.42
C TYR A 25 2.74 -11.42 -7.59
N VAL A 26 1.50 -11.31 -8.04
CA VAL A 26 0.36 -11.97 -7.40
C VAL A 26 0.00 -13.21 -8.20
N VAL A 27 -0.05 -14.36 -7.52
CA VAL A 27 -0.56 -15.62 -8.08
C VAL A 27 -2.05 -15.68 -7.78
N ASP A 28 -2.89 -15.69 -8.82
CA ASP A 28 -4.33 -15.88 -8.63
C ASP A 28 -4.60 -17.31 -8.16
N THR A 29 -5.16 -17.46 -6.96
CA THR A 29 -5.48 -18.77 -6.39
C THR A 29 -6.78 -19.35 -6.96
N SER A 30 -7.60 -18.53 -7.63
CA SER A 30 -8.83 -18.96 -8.30
C SER A 30 -8.56 -19.66 -9.63
N ASP A 31 -7.50 -19.23 -10.33
CA ASP A 31 -7.08 -19.78 -11.60
C ASP A 31 -5.56 -20.06 -11.51
N LYS A 32 -5.21 -21.31 -11.14
CA LYS A 32 -3.88 -21.77 -10.67
C LYS A 32 -2.67 -21.54 -11.61
N LYS A 33 -2.75 -20.64 -12.59
CA LYS A 33 -1.74 -20.37 -13.61
C LYS A 33 -1.53 -18.90 -13.97
N SER A 34 -2.32 -17.94 -13.46
CA SER A 34 -2.08 -16.53 -13.78
C SER A 34 -1.22 -15.86 -12.72
N THR A 35 0.00 -15.49 -13.13
CA THR A 35 0.83 -14.52 -12.42
C THR A 35 0.55 -13.15 -13.00
N HIS A 36 0.06 -12.23 -12.17
CA HIS A 36 -0.12 -10.84 -12.57
C HIS A 36 0.93 -9.98 -11.86
N ASN A 37 1.62 -9.13 -12.62
CA ASN A 37 2.49 -8.11 -12.06
C ASN A 37 1.61 -6.93 -11.61
N LEU A 38 1.53 -6.71 -10.31
CA LEU A 38 0.87 -5.56 -9.73
C LEU A 38 1.89 -4.44 -9.65
N LYS A 39 1.68 -3.40 -10.46
CA LYS A 39 2.49 -2.18 -10.48
C LYS A 39 1.63 -0.99 -10.08
N SER A 40 2.06 -0.27 -9.05
CA SER A 40 1.42 0.97 -8.61
C SER A 40 2.43 1.95 -8.04
N VAL A 41 2.18 3.24 -8.21
CA VAL A 41 3.03 4.31 -7.66
C VAL A 41 2.17 5.28 -6.89
N TYR A 42 2.64 5.69 -5.72
CA TYR A 42 1.92 6.62 -4.83
C TYR A 42 2.85 7.74 -4.37
N PRO A 43 2.31 8.94 -4.10
CA PRO A 43 3.11 10.04 -3.56
C PRO A 43 3.56 9.76 -2.12
N VAL A 44 4.86 9.90 -1.84
CA VAL A 44 5.45 9.66 -0.51
C VAL A 44 4.84 10.58 0.55
N ASP A 45 4.67 11.86 0.24
CA ASP A 45 4.24 12.88 1.20
C ASP A 45 2.90 12.55 1.86
N PHE A 46 1.95 12.04 1.06
CA PHE A 46 0.64 11.65 1.58
C PHE A 46 0.75 10.43 2.48
N ILE A 47 1.53 9.43 2.07
CA ILE A 47 1.72 8.20 2.86
C ILE A 47 2.38 8.55 4.18
N LEU A 48 3.51 9.28 4.17
CA LEU A 48 4.22 9.70 5.37
C LEU A 48 3.40 10.64 6.25
N GLY A 49 2.67 11.59 5.66
CA GLY A 49 1.81 12.50 6.41
C GLY A 49 0.71 11.76 7.17
N ILE A 50 0.07 10.78 6.53
CA ILE A 50 -0.98 9.96 7.14
C ILE A 50 -0.39 9.03 8.20
N THR A 51 0.69 8.30 7.90
CA THR A 51 1.28 7.36 8.86
C THR A 51 1.84 8.07 10.09
N ASN A 52 2.49 9.23 9.92
CA ASN A 52 2.95 10.04 11.05
C ASN A 52 1.80 10.56 11.90
N THR A 53 0.70 11.01 11.28
CA THR A 53 -0.50 11.45 12.00
C THR A 53 -1.08 10.30 12.82
N LEU A 54 -1.23 9.12 12.23
CA LEU A 54 -1.73 7.93 12.91
C LEU A 54 -0.81 7.51 14.06
N TYR A 55 0.50 7.53 13.85
CA TYR A 55 1.49 7.24 14.88
C TYR A 55 1.39 8.20 16.07
N ASN A 56 1.23 9.51 15.81
CA ASN A 56 1.05 10.52 16.84
C ASN A 56 -0.27 10.37 17.62
N LEU A 57 -1.27 9.72 17.03
CA LEU A 57 -2.51 9.32 17.71
C LEU A 57 -2.39 8.03 18.52
N GLY A 58 -1.19 7.43 18.58
CA GLY A 58 -0.91 6.20 19.32
C GLY A 58 -1.19 4.92 18.53
N MET A 59 -1.48 5.01 17.24
CA MET A 59 -1.74 3.85 16.38
C MET A 59 -0.42 3.21 15.96
N ARG A 60 -0.24 1.93 16.34
CA ARG A 60 0.99 1.18 16.05
C ARG A 60 0.87 0.25 14.85
N GLU A 61 -0.36 -0.14 14.52
CA GLU A 61 -0.65 -1.07 13.43
C GLU A 61 -1.46 -0.36 12.36
N ILE A 62 -0.96 -0.44 11.12
CA ILE A 62 -1.60 0.13 9.93
C ILE A 62 -1.70 -0.99 8.90
N GLU A 63 -2.92 -1.33 8.51
CA GLU A 63 -3.19 -2.23 7.39
C GLU A 63 -3.08 -1.44 6.09
N MET A 64 -2.34 -1.98 5.11
CA MET A 64 -2.20 -1.42 3.77
C MET A 64 -2.79 -2.37 2.74
N SER A 65 -3.58 -1.86 1.80
CA SER A 65 -4.09 -2.62 0.66
C SER A 65 -3.92 -1.79 -0.62
N PHE A 66 -3.52 -2.40 -1.72
CA PHE A 66 -3.28 -1.73 -3.00
C PHE A 66 -3.62 -2.66 -4.17
N GLY A 67 -3.80 -2.07 -5.37
CA GLY A 67 -4.15 -2.77 -6.61
C GLY A 67 -3.53 -2.08 -7.82
N THR A 68 -3.46 -2.76 -8.96
CA THR A 68 -3.07 -2.13 -10.24
C THR A 68 -4.07 -1.01 -10.57
N GLU A 69 -3.57 0.22 -10.74
CA GLU A 69 -4.39 1.42 -10.99
C GLU A 69 -5.53 1.66 -9.98
N PHE A 70 -5.44 1.07 -8.79
CA PHE A 70 -6.45 1.19 -7.74
C PHE A 70 -5.93 2.08 -6.61
N PRO A 71 -6.78 2.86 -5.91
CA PRO A 71 -6.36 3.62 -4.74
C PRO A 71 -5.75 2.73 -3.66
N MET A 72 -4.62 3.16 -3.10
CA MET A 72 -4.08 2.55 -1.88
C MET A 72 -5.02 2.85 -0.72
N ARG A 73 -5.39 1.81 0.02
CA ARG A 73 -6.14 1.90 1.26
C ARG A 73 -5.18 1.75 2.44
N LEU A 74 -5.12 2.76 3.31
CA LEU A 74 -4.49 2.67 4.62
C LEU A 74 -5.59 2.63 5.68
N SER A 75 -5.53 1.69 6.61
CA SER A 75 -6.52 1.64 7.68
C SER A 75 -5.95 1.23 9.02
N SER A 76 -6.52 1.78 10.08
CA SER A 76 -6.13 1.49 11.46
C SER A 76 -7.35 1.51 12.36
N LEU A 77 -7.35 0.72 13.42
CA LEU A 77 -8.42 0.66 14.41
C LEU A 77 -8.25 1.81 15.41
N LEU A 78 -9.30 2.61 15.59
CA LEU A 78 -9.38 3.66 16.60
C LEU A 78 -10.09 3.12 17.84
N HIS A 79 -9.34 2.80 18.90
CA HIS A 79 -9.88 2.23 20.16
C HIS A 79 -10.84 1.03 19.93
N GLU A 80 -11.69 0.70 20.90
CA GLU A 80 -12.42 -0.57 20.94
C GLU A 80 -13.45 -0.78 19.81
N THR A 81 -13.85 0.26 19.06
CA THR A 81 -14.92 0.13 18.04
C THR A 81 -14.77 0.99 16.78
N GLY A 82 -13.80 1.91 16.72
CA GLY A 82 -13.63 2.79 15.56
C GLY A 82 -12.64 2.22 14.53
N LYS A 83 -12.78 2.62 13.27
CA LYS A 83 -11.77 2.38 12.22
C LYS A 83 -11.62 3.64 11.39
N VAL A 84 -10.38 4.05 11.16
CA VAL A 84 -10.05 5.12 10.20
C VAL A 84 -9.52 4.50 8.92
N ILE A 85 -9.97 5.02 7.79
CA ILE A 85 -9.60 4.54 6.46
C ILE A 85 -9.25 5.74 5.58
N TYR A 86 -8.07 5.71 4.99
CA TYR A 86 -7.61 6.68 4.00
C TYR A 86 -7.49 5.99 2.64
N TYR A 87 -7.88 6.70 1.58
CA TYR A 87 -7.69 6.28 0.21
C TYR A 87 -6.76 7.26 -0.50
N ILE A 88 -5.67 6.75 -1.07
CA ILE A 88 -4.65 7.53 -1.78
C ILE A 88 -4.67 7.09 -3.24
N ALA A 89 -5.03 8.01 -4.14
CA ALA A 89 -5.03 7.72 -5.57
C ALA A 89 -3.59 7.40 -6.06
N PRO A 90 -3.43 6.43 -6.96
CA PRO A 90 -2.14 6.17 -7.57
C PRO A 90 -1.75 7.34 -8.49
N ARG A 91 -0.45 7.51 -8.71
CA ARG A 91 0.07 8.33 -9.80
C ARG A 91 -0.04 7.52 -11.10
N ILE A 92 -0.50 8.19 -12.16
CA ILE A 92 -0.40 7.66 -13.51
C ILE A 92 1.09 7.75 -13.89
N ILE A 93 1.64 6.62 -14.32
CA ILE A 93 3.02 6.52 -14.82
C ILE A 93 2.85 6.10 -16.28
N ASP A 94 3.22 6.98 -17.21
CA ASP A 94 3.34 6.63 -18.63
C ASP A 94 4.48 5.62 -18.87
#